data_AF-A0A6L7EZW2-F1
#
_entry.id   AF-A0A6L7EZW2-F1
#
_cell.length_a   1.000
_cell.length_b   1.000
_cell.length_c   1.000
_cell.angle_alpha   90.00
_cell.angle_beta   90.00
_cell.angle_gamma   90.00
#
_symmetry.space_group_name_H-M   'P 1'
#
loop_
_entity.id
_entity.type
_entity.pdbx_description
1 polymer ?
#
loop_
_entity_poly.entity_id
_entity_poly.type
_entity_poly.pdbx_seq_one_letter_code
_entity_poly.pdbx_strand_id
1 'polypeptide(L)'
;MSHSMQGMDTDQGRSIGQGMGQHAEQVSGVVSRVGAIVGAMKWQGADRETFLQDWQGSFAPQAENASQTLREQGDLLCRHAEAQDQASS
;
A
#
# COMPACT_ATOMS: atom_id res chain seq x y z
N MET A 1 -12.42 -26.20 31.53
CA MET A 1 -13.36 -25.63 30.56
C MET A 1 -13.34 -24.11 30.69
N SER A 2 -12.52 -23.42 29.90
CA SER A 2 -12.82 -22.04 29.47
C SER A 2 -11.90 -21.71 28.29
N HIS A 3 -12.47 -21.71 27.09
CA HIS A 3 -11.85 -21.06 25.94
C HIS A 3 -11.74 -19.57 26.27
N SER A 4 -10.58 -19.10 26.71
CA SER A 4 -10.29 -17.68 26.67
C SER A 4 -10.22 -17.31 25.19
N MET A 5 -11.25 -16.63 24.69
CA MET A 5 -11.25 -16.06 23.35
C MET A 5 -9.99 -15.20 23.19
N GLN A 6 -9.02 -15.69 22.41
CA GLN A 6 -7.78 -14.96 22.12
C GLN A 6 -8.12 -13.88 21.08
N GLY A 7 -8.50 -12.69 21.55
CA GLY A 7 -8.80 -11.54 20.70
C GLY A 7 -7.54 -10.88 20.12
N MET A 8 -7.74 -9.95 19.19
CA MET A 8 -6.67 -9.10 18.68
C MET A 8 -6.26 -8.04 19.71
N ASP A 9 -4.97 -7.71 19.77
CA ASP A 9 -4.49 -6.46 20.38
C ASP A 9 -4.90 -5.29 19.47
N THR A 10 -5.92 -4.55 19.89
CA THR A 10 -6.58 -3.53 19.06
C THR A 10 -5.70 -2.29 18.83
N ASP A 11 -4.84 -1.96 19.79
CA ASP A 11 -3.87 -0.86 19.65
C ASP A 11 -2.76 -1.25 18.66
N GLN A 12 -2.23 -2.47 18.76
CA GLN A 12 -1.28 -2.98 17.78
C GLN A 12 -1.91 -3.09 16.39
N GLY A 13 -3.16 -3.57 16.29
CA GLY A 13 -3.90 -3.67 15.03
C GLY A 13 -4.06 -2.32 14.34
N ARG A 14 -4.49 -1.27 15.07
CA ARG A 14 -4.56 0.10 14.55
C ARG A 14 -3.21 0.63 14.09
N SER A 15 -2.16 0.43 14.89
CA SER A 15 -0.80 0.88 14.56
C SER A 15 -0.30 0.25 13.25
N ILE A 16 -0.48 -1.06 13.09
CA ILE A 16 -0.10 -1.78 11.86
C ILE A 16 -0.94 -1.29 10.68
N GLY A 17 -2.27 -1.19 10.83
CA GLY A 17 -3.15 -0.75 9.76
C GLY A 17 -2.82 0.66 9.24
N GLN A 18 -2.51 1.59 10.15
CA GLN A 18 -2.03 2.93 9.79
C GLN A 18 -0.67 2.89 9.08
N GLY A 19 0.27 2.07 9.55
CA GLY A 19 1.56 1.88 8.89
C GLY A 19 1.43 1.34 7.47
N MET A 20 0.52 0.40 7.23
CA MET A 20 0.20 -0.12 5.90
C MET A 20 -0.27 1.00 4.95
N GLY A 21 -1.16 1.87 5.42
CA GLY A 21 -1.61 3.04 4.66
C GLY A 21 -0.45 3.98 4.28
N GLN A 22 0.42 4.32 5.25
CA GLN A 22 1.59 5.18 5.02
C GLN A 22 2.57 4.58 3.99
N HIS A 23 2.85 3.28 4.10
CA HIS A 23 3.75 2.61 3.14
C HIS A 23 3.16 2.55 1.74
N ALA A 24 1.85 2.37 1.61
CA ALA A 24 1.19 2.41 0.31
C ALA A 24 1.25 3.80 -0.35
N GLU A 25 1.12 4.87 0.44
CA GLU A 25 1.30 6.24 -0.05
C GLU A 25 2.75 6.48 -0.52
N GLN A 26 3.73 5.97 0.22
CA GLN A 26 5.15 6.08 -0.16
C GLN A 26 5.42 5.39 -1.50
N VAL A 27 4.90 4.18 -1.71
CA VAL A 27 5.06 3.45 -2.98
C VAL A 27 4.42 4.22 -4.13
N SER A 28 3.18 4.67 -3.97
CA SER A 28 2.48 5.47 -4.99
C SER A 28 3.22 6.79 -5.31
N GLY A 29 3.80 7.43 -4.29
CA GLY A 29 4.62 8.63 -4.44
C GLY A 29 5.93 8.38 -5.21
N VAL A 30 6.60 7.25 -4.97
CA VAL A 30 7.79 6.85 -5.73
C VAL A 30 7.44 6.59 -7.20
N VAL A 31 6.37 5.84 -7.47
CA VAL A 31 5.91 5.54 -8.83
C VAL A 31 5.65 6.82 -9.62
N SER A 32 4.90 7.74 -9.03
CA SER A 32 4.58 9.04 -9.64
C SER A 32 5.84 9.86 -9.94
N ARG A 33 6.79 9.87 -8.99
CA ARG A 33 8.05 10.63 -9.12
C ARG A 33 8.95 10.08 -10.22
N VAL A 34 9.09 8.76 -10.33
CA VAL A 34 9.89 8.13 -11.39
C VAL A 34 9.29 8.45 -12.75
N GLY A 35 7.96 8.35 -12.91
CA GLY A 35 7.28 8.73 -14.15
C GLY A 35 7.54 10.18 -14.56
N ALA A 36 7.46 11.11 -13.59
CA ALA A 36 7.74 12.53 -13.83
C ALA A 36 9.20 12.80 -14.23
N ILE A 37 10.17 12.19 -13.53
CA ILE A 37 11.60 12.36 -13.81
C ILE A 37 11.90 11.88 -15.23
N VAL A 38 11.47 10.66 -15.59
CA VAL A 38 11.75 10.08 -16.90
C VAL A 38 11.10 10.89 -18.02
N GLY A 39 9.89 11.41 -17.78
CA GLY A 39 9.20 12.31 -18.71
C GLY A 39 9.97 13.61 -18.99
N ALA A 40 10.63 14.18 -17.97
CA ALA A 40 11.37 15.44 -18.07
C ALA A 40 12.82 15.29 -18.56
N MET A 41 13.39 14.08 -18.54
CA MET A 41 14.76 13.84 -18.97
C MET A 41 14.93 14.03 -20.49
N LYS A 42 16.06 14.65 -20.87
CA LYS A 42 16.56 14.72 -22.26
C LYS A 42 17.17 13.38 -22.70
N TRP A 43 16.42 12.30 -22.56
CA TRP A 43 16.78 10.96 -22.97
C TRP A 43 16.00 10.60 -24.24
N GLN A 44 16.62 10.00 -25.24
CA GLN A 44 16.00 9.63 -26.52
C GLN A 44 16.62 8.31 -27.01
N GLY A 45 15.90 7.58 -27.87
CA GLY A 45 16.36 6.32 -28.46
C GLY A 45 15.64 5.09 -27.90
N ALA A 46 15.96 3.93 -28.45
CA ALA A 46 15.27 2.67 -28.19
C ALA A 46 15.24 2.29 -26.71
N ASP A 47 16.32 2.50 -25.96
CA ASP A 47 16.37 2.18 -24.53
C ASP A 47 15.33 2.95 -23.71
N ARG A 48 15.06 4.21 -24.08
CA ARG A 48 14.00 5.02 -23.46
C ARG A 48 12.64 4.42 -23.74
N GLU A 49 12.40 4.03 -24.98
CA GLU A 49 11.12 3.47 -25.42
C GLU A 49 10.85 2.16 -24.71
N THR A 50 11.85 1.26 -24.64
CA THR A 50 11.76 0.01 -23.87
C THR A 50 11.48 0.26 -22.40
N PHE A 51 12.24 1.15 -21.76
CA PHE A 51 12.02 1.48 -20.35
C PHE A 51 10.61 2.03 -20.10
N LEU A 52 10.15 2.97 -20.94
CA LEU A 52 8.81 3.56 -20.79
C LEU A 52 7.72 2.52 -21.00
N GLN A 53 7.90 1.60 -21.96
CA GLN A 53 6.98 0.51 -22.21
C GLN A 53 6.90 -0.43 -21.00
N ASP A 54 8.03 -0.84 -20.44
CA ASP A 54 8.06 -1.71 -19.26
C ASP A 54 7.48 -1.01 -18.02
N TRP A 55 7.83 0.27 -17.85
CA TRP A 55 7.37 1.08 -16.73
C TRP A 55 5.85 1.28 -16.76
N GLN A 56 5.31 1.76 -17.89
CA GLN A 56 3.87 2.06 -18.03
C GLN A 56 3.02 0.81 -18.22
N GLY A 57 3.57 -0.22 -18.88
CA GLY A 57 2.83 -1.44 -19.20
C GLY A 57 2.82 -2.47 -18.07
N SER A 58 3.77 -2.41 -17.14
CA SER A 58 3.94 -3.46 -16.12
C SER A 58 4.20 -2.90 -14.73
N PHE A 59 5.33 -2.21 -14.52
CA PHE A 59 5.79 -1.89 -13.17
C PHE A 59 4.90 -0.88 -12.43
N ALA A 60 4.57 0.25 -13.06
CA ALA A 60 3.75 1.28 -12.41
C ALA A 60 2.34 0.76 -12.08
N PRO A 61 1.60 0.09 -12.99
CA PRO A 61 0.30 -0.49 -12.66
C PRO A 61 0.37 -1.52 -11.54
N GLN A 62 1.38 -2.40 -11.52
CA GLN A 62 1.51 -3.41 -10.46
C GLN A 62 1.79 -2.78 -9.10
N ALA A 63 2.67 -1.77 -9.05
CA ALA A 63 2.97 -1.04 -7.82
C ALA A 63 1.76 -0.25 -7.30
N GLU A 64 0.97 0.35 -8.20
CA GLU A 64 -0.28 1.03 -7.85
C GLU A 64 -1.32 0.06 -7.28
N ASN A 65 -1.52 -1.09 -7.93
CA ASN A 65 -2.41 -2.15 -7.43
C ASN A 65 -1.96 -2.65 -6.06
N ALA A 66 -0.68 -2.96 -5.88
CA ALA A 66 -0.14 -3.39 -4.59
C ALA A 66 -0.34 -2.33 -3.49
N SER A 67 -0.14 -1.05 -3.82
CA SER A 67 -0.39 0.06 -2.91
C SER A 67 -1.86 0.16 -2.53
N GLN A 68 -2.76 0.01 -3.51
CA GLN A 68 -4.20 0.01 -3.24
C GLN A 68 -4.61 -1.15 -2.33
N THR A 69 -4.18 -2.37 -2.63
CA THR A 69 -4.44 -3.54 -1.79
C THR A 69 -3.92 -3.33 -0.37
N LEU A 70 -2.72 -2.76 -0.22
CA LEU A 70 -2.14 -2.51 1.10
C LEU A 70 -2.96 -1.48 1.91
N ARG A 71 -3.47 -0.42 1.27
CA ARG A 71 -4.41 0.52 1.92
C ARG A 71 -5.69 -0.16 2.35
N GLU A 72 -6.31 -0.92 1.45
CA GLU A 72 -7.57 -1.62 1.72
C GLU A 72 -7.43 -2.60 2.90
N GLN A 73 -6.33 -3.36 2.95
CA GLN A 73 -6.07 -4.28 4.06
C GLN A 73 -5.75 -3.54 5.36
N GLY A 74 -5.06 -2.40 5.29
CA GLY A 74 -4.82 -1.55 6.45
C GLY A 74 -6.12 -1.00 7.05
N ASP A 75 -7.02 -0.50 6.19
CA ASP A 75 -8.34 -0.01 6.60
C ASP A 75 -9.20 -1.12 7.22
N LEU A 76 -9.18 -2.33 6.63
CA LEU A 76 -9.88 -3.48 7.18
C LEU A 76 -9.35 -3.87 8.56
N LEU A 77 -8.03 -3.87 8.76
CA LEU A 77 -7.43 -4.17 10.06
C LEU A 77 -7.84 -3.15 11.13
N CYS A 78 -7.85 -1.86 10.80
CA CYS A 78 -8.35 -0.81 11.70
C CYS A 78 -9.81 -1.04 12.08
N ARG A 79 -10.69 -1.37 11.11
CA ARG A 79 -12.11 -1.67 11.38
C ARG A 79 -12.28 -2.90 12.26
N HIS A 80 -11.48 -3.94 12.06
CA HIS A 80 -11.49 -5.12 12.94
C HIS A 80 -11.06 -4.77 14.37
N ALA A 81 -10.11 -3.84 14.54
CA ALA A 81 -9.69 -3.37 15.86
C ALA A 81 -10.80 -2.60 16.57
N GLU A 82 -11.47 -1.70 15.85
CA GLU A 82 -12.61 -0.95 16.38
C GLU A 82 -13.78 -1.86 16.77
N ALA A 83 -14.09 -2.86 15.94
CA ALA A 83 -15.16 -3.82 16.23
C ALA A 83 -14.83 -4.70 17.44
N GLN A 84 -13.57 -5.12 17.61
CA GLN A 84 -13.12 -5.90 18.76
C GLN A 84 -13.20 -5.09 20.05
N ASP A 85 -12.82 -3.81 20.03
CA ASP A 85 -12.95 -2.92 21.20
C ASP A 85 -14.41 -2.76 21.62
N GLN A 86 -15.32 -2.54 20.66
CA GLN A 86 -16.76 -2.41 20.91
C GLN A 86 -17.41 -3.69 21.44
N ALA A 87 -16.94 -4.86 20.99
CA ALA A 87 -17.48 -6.14 21.46
C ALA A 87 -16.93 -6.56 22.84
N SER A 88 -15.80 -5.98 23.26
CA SER A 88 -15.13 -6.29 24.53
C SER A 88 -15.45 -5.28 25.64
N SER A 89 -16.15 -4.19 25.31
CA SER A 89 -16.65 -3.17 26.25
C SER A 89 -18.03 -3.51 26.79
#